data_AF-A0A162MX06-F1
#
_entry.id   AF-A0A162MX06-F1
#
_cell.length_a   1.000
_cell.length_b   1.000
_cell.length_c   1.000
_cell.angle_alpha   90.00
_cell.angle_beta   90.00
_cell.angle_gamma   90.00
#
_symmetry.space_group_name_H-M   'P 1'
#
loop_
_entity.id
_entity.type
_entity.pdbx_description
1 polymer ?
#
loop_
_entity_poly.entity_id
_entity_poly.type
_entity_poly.pdbx_seq_one_letter_code
_entity_poly.pdbx_strand_id
1 'polypeptide(L)'
;MSKSHPLARSRILLTDNAETIHAKISSALTDSTPGISYDVENRPGISNLLDIFSIFSPEGKTALQLAADFSESSPRELKAAVSEAVVKGMDGIGQRYEKLLKDTKFLDHVAAEGGKKARQSADETMHIVREAMGL
;
A
#
# COMPACT_ATOMS: atom_id res chain seq x y z
N MET A 1 3.79 -0.22 9.02
CA MET A 1 2.31 -0.13 8.87
C MET A 1 1.68 -1.45 9.32
N SER A 2 0.58 -1.44 10.08
CA SER A 2 -0.17 -2.67 10.42
C SER A 2 -1.67 -2.46 10.32
N LYS A 3 -2.40 -3.40 9.70
CA LYS A 3 -3.87 -3.38 9.60
C LYS A 3 -4.53 -3.40 10.97
N SER A 4 -3.96 -4.14 11.93
CA SER A 4 -4.52 -4.32 13.28
C SER A 4 -4.19 -3.18 14.24
N HIS A 5 -3.39 -2.19 13.83
CA HIS A 5 -3.04 -1.09 14.70
C HIS A 5 -4.29 -0.26 15.05
N PRO A 6 -4.53 0.09 16.33
CA PRO A 6 -5.77 0.76 16.74
C PRO A 6 -5.91 2.15 16.10
N LEU A 7 -4.80 2.87 15.92
CA LEU A 7 -4.80 4.19 15.28
C LEU A 7 -4.99 4.08 13.76
N ALA A 8 -6.13 4.55 13.25
CA ALA A 8 -6.42 4.57 11.81
C ALA A 8 -5.42 5.41 10.99
N ARG A 9 -4.88 6.48 11.57
CA ARG A 9 -3.86 7.35 10.93
C ARG A 9 -2.51 6.68 10.68
N SER A 10 -2.27 5.50 11.26
CA SER A 10 -1.02 4.74 11.07
C SER A 10 -0.96 3.96 9.75
N ARG A 11 -2.04 3.97 8.96
CA ARG A 11 -2.18 3.19 7.73
C ARG A 11 -3.00 3.91 6.67
N ILE A 12 -2.66 3.68 5.41
CA ILE A 12 -3.49 4.04 4.26
C ILE A 12 -4.12 2.74 3.76
N LEU A 13 -5.45 2.74 3.59
CA LEU A 13 -6.21 1.61 3.05
C LEU A 13 -6.46 1.83 1.57
N LEU A 14 -6.52 0.74 0.79
CA LEU A 14 -6.89 0.78 -0.63
C LEU A 14 -8.30 1.35 -0.89
N THR A 15 -9.12 1.39 0.16
CA THR A 15 -10.49 1.91 0.16
C THR A 15 -10.61 3.31 0.76
N ASP A 16 -9.50 3.92 1.21
CA ASP A 16 -9.55 5.30 1.69
C ASP A 16 -9.83 6.24 0.52
N ASN A 17 -10.70 7.23 0.73
CA ASN A 17 -10.95 8.29 -0.24
C ASN A 17 -9.81 9.34 -0.21
N ALA A 18 -9.80 10.23 -1.21
CA ALA A 18 -8.76 11.25 -1.35
C ALA A 18 -8.60 12.11 -0.08
N GLU A 19 -9.70 12.58 0.50
CA GLU A 19 -9.69 13.39 1.73
C GLU A 19 -9.04 12.67 2.91
N THR A 20 -9.36 11.38 3.08
CA THR A 20 -8.80 10.53 4.14
C THR A 20 -7.30 10.31 3.93
N ILE A 21 -6.88 10.06 2.70
CA ILE A 21 -5.45 9.90 2.35
C ILE A 21 -4.69 11.19 2.68
N HIS A 22 -5.19 12.34 2.22
CA HIS A 22 -4.60 13.65 2.50
C HIS A 22 -4.47 13.92 4.01
N ALA A 23 -5.53 13.68 4.78
CA ALA A 23 -5.52 13.90 6.23
C ALA A 23 -4.49 13.01 6.95
N LYS A 24 -4.37 11.74 6.54
CA LYS A 24 -3.43 10.78 7.13
C LYS A 24 -1.97 11.13 6.80
N ILE A 25 -1.66 11.48 5.56
CA ILE A 25 -0.30 11.86 5.16
C ILE A 25 0.09 13.21 5.77
N SER A 26 -0.83 14.18 5.80
CA SER A 26 -0.58 15.49 6.42
C SER A 26 -0.25 15.38 7.91
N SER A 27 -0.87 14.42 8.61
CA SER A 27 -0.62 14.13 10.03
C SER A 27 0.52 13.14 10.29
N ALA A 28 1.22 12.69 9.25
CA ALA A 28 2.36 11.78 9.40
C ALA A 28 3.45 12.45 10.24
N LEU A 29 4.05 11.68 11.16
CA LEU A 29 5.11 12.16 12.04
C LEU A 29 6.39 12.39 11.22
N THR A 30 6.97 13.57 11.38
CA THR A 30 8.26 13.96 10.79
C THR A 30 9.12 14.64 11.84
N ASP A 31 10.41 14.77 11.58
CA ASP A 31 11.32 15.56 12.40
C ASP A 31 11.10 17.08 12.19
N SER A 32 11.87 17.89 12.94
CA SER A 32 11.88 19.35 12.86
C SER A 32 13.12 19.91 12.15
N THR A 33 13.90 19.05 11.50
CA THR A 33 15.11 19.45 10.77
C THR A 33 14.70 20.19 9.48
N PRO A 34 15.28 21.36 9.19
CA PRO A 34 15.03 22.06 7.94
C PRO A 34 15.40 21.25 6.70
N GLY A 35 14.69 21.48 5.60
CA GLY A 35 14.93 20.80 4.33
C GLY A 35 14.58 19.31 4.34
N ILE A 36 14.66 18.69 3.17
CA ILE A 36 14.37 17.27 2.96
C ILE A 36 15.66 16.52 2.63
N SER A 37 15.90 15.41 3.32
CA SER A 37 17.02 14.52 3.05
C SER A 37 16.60 13.08 3.29
N TYR A 38 17.19 12.15 2.54
CA TYR A 38 16.96 10.73 2.71
C TYR A 38 17.98 10.15 3.70
N ASP A 39 17.51 9.79 4.89
CA ASP A 39 18.30 9.16 5.95
C ASP A 39 17.35 8.30 6.79
N VAL A 40 17.43 6.98 6.64
CA VAL A 40 16.50 6.05 7.29
C VAL A 40 16.75 5.97 8.79
N GLU A 41 17.99 6.16 9.24
CA GLU A 41 18.36 6.05 10.65
C GLU A 41 18.00 7.33 11.42
N ASN A 42 18.37 8.49 10.88
CA ASN A 42 18.20 9.77 11.58
C ASN A 42 16.89 10.48 11.23
N ARG A 43 16.32 10.23 10.05
CA ARG A 43 15.08 10.87 9.55
C ARG A 43 14.04 9.85 9.04
N PRO A 44 13.67 8.83 9.83
CA PRO A 44 12.83 7.73 9.35
C PRO A 44 11.46 8.17 8.82
N GLY A 45 10.87 9.22 9.39
CA GLY A 45 9.57 9.74 8.95
C GLY A 45 9.63 10.38 7.56
N ILE A 46 10.67 11.17 7.29
CA ILE A 46 10.90 11.80 5.98
C ILE A 46 11.29 10.75 4.94
N SER A 47 12.20 9.84 5.30
CA SER A 47 12.64 8.75 4.42
C SER A 47 11.49 7.85 4.01
N ASN A 48 10.61 7.49 4.94
CA ASN A 48 9.41 6.72 4.63
C ASN A 48 8.44 7.46 3.68
N LEU A 49 8.29 8.79 3.81
CA LEU A 49 7.47 9.56 2.86
C LEU A 49 8.09 9.58 1.46
N LEU A 50 9.41 9.71 1.36
CA LEU A 50 10.15 9.65 0.10
C LEU A 50 10.07 8.26 -0.55
N ASP A 51 10.15 7.19 0.25
CA ASP A 51 9.98 5.81 -0.23
C ASP A 51 8.58 5.63 -0.82
N ILE A 52 7.53 6.07 -0.10
CA ILE A 52 6.16 6.03 -0.61
C ILE A 52 6.06 6.84 -1.91
N PHE A 53 6.62 8.05 -1.95
CA PHE A 53 6.55 8.89 -3.14
C PHE A 53 7.28 8.25 -4.34
N SER A 54 8.42 7.59 -4.12
CA SER A 54 9.16 6.91 -5.19
C SER A 54 8.32 5.85 -5.90
N ILE A 55 7.46 5.13 -5.17
CA ILE A 55 6.58 4.08 -5.72
C ILE A 55 5.50 4.69 -6.62
N PHE A 56 5.03 5.90 -6.29
CA PHE A 56 3.97 6.59 -7.02
C PHE A 56 4.49 7.66 -7.99
N SER A 57 5.81 7.85 -8.10
CA SER A 57 6.42 8.79 -9.05
C SER A 57 6.17 8.31 -10.47
N PRO A 58 5.53 9.11 -11.34
CA PRO A 58 5.33 8.76 -12.74
C PRO A 58 6.65 8.55 -13.49
N GLU A 59 7.70 9.26 -13.08
CA GLU A 59 9.03 9.21 -13.68
C GLU A 59 9.90 8.09 -13.10
N GLY A 60 9.42 7.34 -12.10
CA GLY A 60 10.17 6.26 -11.45
C GLY A 60 11.38 6.73 -10.65
N LYS A 61 11.34 7.96 -10.11
CA LYS A 61 12.45 8.52 -9.32
C LYS A 61 12.64 7.75 -8.02
N THR A 62 13.89 7.55 -7.63
CA THR A 62 14.23 6.95 -6.33
C THR A 62 14.02 7.93 -5.19
N ALA A 63 13.88 7.43 -3.96
CA ALA A 63 13.77 8.26 -2.76
C ALA A 63 14.94 9.25 -2.61
N LEU A 64 16.16 8.85 -3.01
CA LEU A 64 17.35 9.71 -2.99
C LEU A 64 17.27 10.84 -4.02
N GLN A 65 16.77 10.56 -5.22
CA GLN A 65 16.56 11.58 -6.25
C GLN A 65 15.46 12.57 -5.82
N LEU A 66 14.36 12.06 -5.27
CA LEU A 66 13.29 12.90 -4.73
C LEU A 66 13.77 13.75 -3.55
N ALA A 67 14.64 13.24 -2.69
CA ALA A 67 15.23 14.03 -1.61
C ALA A 67 16.04 15.21 -2.15
N ALA A 68 16.77 15.02 -3.25
CA ALA A 68 17.51 16.10 -3.91
C ALA A 68 16.56 17.13 -4.55
N ASP A 69 15.49 16.68 -5.21
CA ASP A 69 14.48 17.58 -5.81
C ASP A 69 13.77 18.45 -4.76
N PHE A 70 13.56 17.91 -3.56
CA PHE A 70 12.87 18.57 -2.46
C PHE A 70 13.82 19.14 -1.40
N SER A 71 15.12 19.26 -1.65
CA SER A 71 16.11 19.58 -0.61
C SER A 71 15.79 20.87 0.16
N GLU A 72 15.31 21.88 -0.57
CA GLU A 72 14.93 23.20 -0.03
C GLU A 72 13.45 23.29 0.37
N SER A 73 12.67 22.23 0.16
CA SER A 73 11.25 22.20 0.49
C SER A 73 11.01 21.96 1.98
N SER A 74 9.84 22.37 2.44
CA SER A 74 9.36 22.05 3.78
C SER A 74 8.76 20.64 3.85
N PRO A 75 8.74 20.00 5.04
CA PRO A 75 8.01 18.74 5.25
C PRO A 75 6.52 18.82 4.89
N ARG A 76 5.92 20.02 4.96
CA ARG A 76 4.53 20.25 4.57
C ARG A 76 4.35 20.11 3.05
N GLU A 77 5.23 20.71 2.27
CA GLU A 77 5.22 20.60 0.80
C GLU A 77 5.48 19.16 0.36
N LEU A 78 6.45 18.47 0.97
CA LEU A 78 6.68 17.05 0.72
C LEU A 78 5.40 16.22 0.99
N LYS A 79 4.76 16.40 2.16
CA LYS A 79 3.51 15.68 2.50
C LYS A 79 2.38 15.97 1.52
N ALA A 80 2.27 17.21 1.03
CA ALA A 80 1.27 17.56 0.03
C ALA A 80 1.52 16.81 -1.28
N ALA A 81 2.76 16.86 -1.79
CA ALA A 81 3.15 16.15 -3.02
C ALA A 81 2.96 14.63 -2.91
N VAL A 82 3.37 14.03 -1.80
CA VAL A 82 3.17 12.58 -1.54
C VAL A 82 1.68 12.26 -1.53
N SER A 83 0.84 13.11 -0.92
CA SER A 83 -0.61 12.88 -0.88
C SER A 83 -1.22 12.87 -2.27
N GLU A 84 -0.87 13.85 -3.10
CA GLU A 84 -1.36 13.93 -4.47
C GLU A 84 -0.92 12.71 -5.30
N ALA A 85 0.35 12.32 -5.18
CA ALA A 85 0.89 11.16 -5.88
C ALA A 85 0.16 9.86 -5.48
N VAL A 86 -0.07 9.65 -4.18
CA VAL A 86 -0.78 8.48 -3.66
C VAL A 86 -2.25 8.49 -4.11
N VAL A 87 -2.95 9.63 -4.00
CA VAL A 87 -4.35 9.75 -4.44
C VAL A 87 -4.48 9.43 -5.93
N LYS A 88 -3.61 10.01 -6.76
CA LYS A 88 -3.59 9.75 -8.21
C LYS A 88 -3.25 8.29 -8.52
N GLY A 89 -2.26 7.72 -7.83
CA GLY A 89 -1.84 6.34 -8.04
C GLY A 89 -2.87 5.30 -7.59
N MET A 90 -3.74 5.66 -6.66
CA MET A 90 -4.81 4.79 -6.15
C MET A 90 -6.16 5.03 -6.83
N ASP A 91 -6.24 5.97 -7.78
CA ASP A 91 -7.48 6.32 -8.46
C ASP A 91 -8.11 5.10 -9.15
N GLY A 92 -9.44 5.01 -9.10
CA GLY A 92 -10.22 3.90 -9.64
C GLY A 92 -10.17 2.58 -8.85
N ILE A 93 -9.17 2.32 -7.99
CA ILE A 93 -9.07 1.07 -7.22
C ILE A 93 -10.28 0.92 -6.29
N GLY A 94 -10.59 1.96 -5.50
CA GLY A 94 -11.73 1.95 -4.59
C GLY A 94 -13.07 1.77 -5.30
N GLN A 95 -13.25 2.42 -6.46
CA GLN A 95 -14.47 2.28 -7.26
C GLN A 95 -14.65 0.86 -7.80
N ARG A 96 -13.56 0.25 -8.29
CA ARG A 96 -13.59 -1.13 -8.78
C ARG A 96 -13.84 -2.13 -7.64
N TYR A 97 -13.24 -1.90 -6.48
CA TYR A 97 -13.48 -2.69 -5.27
C TYR A 97 -14.96 -2.66 -4.88
N GLU A 98 -15.55 -1.47 -4.76
CA GLU A 98 -16.98 -1.29 -4.44
C GLU A 98 -17.90 -1.94 -5.48
N LYS A 99 -17.56 -1.83 -6.77
CA LYS A 99 -18.32 -2.48 -7.85
C LYS A 99 -18.30 -4.00 -7.70
N LEU A 100 -17.13 -4.58 -7.42
CA LEU A 100 -16.98 -6.03 -7.26
C LEU A 100 -17.67 -6.54 -5.99
N LEU A 101 -17.60 -5.81 -4.88
CA LEU A 101 -18.29 -6.17 -3.64
C LEU A 101 -19.80 -6.29 -3.80
N LYS A 102 -20.40 -5.48 -4.67
CA LYS A 102 -21.84 -5.51 -4.96
C LYS A 102 -22.24 -6.69 -5.86
N ASP A 103 -21.30 -7.29 -6.58
CA ASP A 103 -21.54 -8.44 -7.45
C ASP A 103 -21.20 -9.75 -6.72
N THR A 104 -22.06 -10.10 -5.76
CA THR A 104 -21.86 -11.30 -4.93
C THR A 104 -21.82 -12.59 -5.75
N LYS A 105 -22.63 -12.67 -6.82
CA LYS A 105 -22.65 -13.84 -7.72
C LYS A 105 -21.31 -14.04 -8.42
N PHE A 106 -20.70 -12.95 -8.91
CA PHE A 106 -19.38 -13.02 -9.51
C PHE A 106 -18.32 -13.44 -8.48
N LEU A 107 -18.37 -12.89 -7.27
CA LEU A 107 -17.43 -13.28 -6.20
C LEU A 107 -17.53 -14.76 -5.83
N ASP A 108 -18.75 -15.28 -5.66
CA ASP A 108 -18.99 -16.70 -5.36
C ASP A 108 -18.50 -17.59 -6.49
N HIS A 109 -18.73 -17.18 -7.75
CA HIS A 109 -18.23 -17.90 -8.92
C HIS A 109 -16.70 -17.97 -8.94
N VAL A 110 -16.02 -16.84 -8.75
CA VAL A 110 -14.54 -16.79 -8.72
C VAL A 110 -13.98 -17.62 -7.55
N ALA A 111 -14.60 -17.53 -6.37
CA ALA A 111 -14.20 -18.32 -5.21
C ALA A 111 -14.37 -19.82 -5.45
N ALA A 112 -15.47 -20.25 -6.07
CA ALA A 112 -15.72 -21.64 -6.41
C ALA A 112 -14.70 -22.18 -7.43
N GLU A 113 -14.38 -21.41 -8.47
CA GLU A 113 -13.37 -21.76 -9.47
C GLU A 113 -11.97 -21.87 -8.86
N GLY A 114 -11.59 -20.90 -8.00
CA GLY A 114 -10.34 -20.96 -7.24
C GLY A 114 -10.27 -22.17 -6.32
N GLY A 115 -11.37 -22.48 -5.64
CA GLY A 115 -11.50 -23.64 -4.76
C GLY A 115 -11.32 -24.98 -5.48
N LYS A 116 -11.88 -25.13 -6.69
CA LYS A 116 -11.67 -26.33 -7.52
C LYS A 116 -10.21 -26.53 -7.87
N LYS A 117 -9.53 -25.49 -8.35
CA LYS A 117 -8.11 -25.55 -8.72
C LYS A 117 -7.22 -25.87 -7.52
N ALA A 118 -7.47 -25.21 -6.40
CA ALA A 118 -6.73 -25.47 -5.16
C ALA A 118 -6.93 -26.91 -4.67
N ARG A 119 -8.16 -27.42 -4.74
CA ARG A 119 -8.47 -28.80 -4.34
C ARG A 119 -7.79 -29.84 -5.22
N GLN A 120 -7.80 -29.66 -6.55
CA GLN A 120 -7.09 -30.56 -7.47
C GLN A 120 -5.60 -30.68 -7.11
N SER A 121 -4.92 -29.55 -6.91
CA SER A 121 -3.51 -29.54 -6.51
C SER A 121 -3.28 -30.15 -5.12
N ALA A 122 -4.17 -29.88 -4.16
CA ALA A 122 -4.08 -30.46 -2.83
C ALA A 122 -4.31 -31.97 -2.83
N ASP A 123 -5.24 -32.47 -3.64
CA ASP A 123 -5.57 -33.89 -3.74
C ASP A 123 -4.39 -34.72 -4.28
N GLU A 124 -3.64 -34.19 -5.25
CA GLU A 124 -2.40 -34.81 -5.75
C GLU A 124 -1.38 -35.00 -4.61
N THR A 125 -1.17 -33.96 -3.81
CA THR A 125 -0.26 -34.01 -2.66
C THR A 125 -0.78 -34.96 -1.58
N MET A 126 -2.07 -34.90 -1.28
CA MET A 126 -2.71 -35.74 -0.26
C MET A 126 -2.71 -37.22 -0.64
N HIS A 127 -2.75 -37.56 -1.94
CA HIS A 127 -2.60 -38.93 -2.40
C HIS A 127 -1.24 -39.50 -2.00
N ILE A 128 -0.17 -38.78 -2.32
CA ILE A 128 1.20 -39.17 -1.98
C ILE A 128 1.37 -39.31 -0.46
N VAL A 129 0.81 -38.38 0.30
CA VAL A 129 0.84 -38.43 1.77
C VAL A 129 0.09 -39.65 2.31
N ARG A 130 -1.08 -39.97 1.77
CA ARG A 130 -1.86 -41.14 2.20
C ARG A 130 -1.14 -42.44 1.88
N GLU A 131 -0.60 -42.58 0.67
CA GLU A 131 0.20 -43.74 0.27
C GLU A 131 1.42 -43.94 1.18
N ALA A 132 2.15 -42.85 1.49
CA ALA A 132 3.30 -42.91 2.39
C ALA A 132 2.93 -43.31 3.83
N MET A 133 1.72 -42.98 4.27
CA MET A 133 1.17 -43.33 5.59
C MET A 133 0.48 -44.70 5.62
N GLY A 134 0.30 -45.36 4.47
CA GLY A 134 -0.43 -46.63 4.35
C GLY A 134 -1.94 -46.49 4.52
N LEU A 135 -2.51 -45.32 4.17
CA LEU A 135 -3.94 -45.00 4.21
C LEU A 135 -4.60 -45.09 2.83
#